data_AF-B1VW51-F1
#
_entry.id   AF-B1VW51-F1
#
_cell.length_a   1.000
_cell.length_b   1.000
_cell.length_c   1.000
_cell.angle_alpha   90.00
_cell.angle_beta   90.00
_cell.angle_gamma   90.00
#
_symmetry.space_group_name_H-M   'P 1'
#
loop_
_entity.id
_entity.type
_entity.pdbx_description
1 polymer ?
#
loop_
_entity_poly.entity_id
_entity_poly.type
_entity_poly.pdbx_seq_one_letter_code
_entity_poly.pdbx_strand_id
1 'polypeptide(L)'
;MVDFLNRNIFQPHPELLVFLVVAFGFLLGKIRYRAIALGAVTGCLVAGLLLGAQFKVQIDDTVKNLFFIMFLFALGYRVGPQFFQGLRKDGLPQVVNAVVVCVTGLLVSWLFANLLGYGPGLGAGLMSGALTQSAAIGVAQDAIGTLPGLSSAEVKTQENLVAVGYAVTYPLGTILCAMLLANALPRLYRRDLAKESAELAAELDAPDESPDEGEGYYEVVLRAYSVQRPDLVGRSVADFEEQQKSLGRRVYLTGIRRDGTVLEHDQSRVLRLGDTVAVSAIRGDLVAFDAVTHIGAEADDVTLLGYRTETLHVVVSEKAQLGRTVEEVRREPFMVGVYIDRLYRAGAVFPYRLSTKLERGDTLVLTGPERLVGPAAKALGKPVPTSFATDMIWVGLGIFLGGCIGIPALTAGGVPISLSTSGGGLIMGLVFGWIRGKYPTYGNVPPGAQWFMDTLGLCLFVAVVGINAGPGFTSGLSTAGWGLLLLGAVATVVPLLVGFLVGHHVQKIRFPILMGVLAGGQTTTAAIGAVNETSKSQIPTLGYTIPYAVGNVLLTVWGAVIVLLNH
;
A
#
# COMPACT_ATOMS: atom_id res chain seq x y z
N MET A 1 -30.02 31.90 -0.57
CA MET A 1 -29.47 30.73 -1.29
C MET A 1 -29.22 29.55 -0.36
N VAL A 2 -28.49 29.71 0.75
CA VAL A 2 -28.26 28.64 1.74
C VAL A 2 -29.56 28.03 2.28
N ASP A 3 -30.52 28.85 2.73
CA ASP A 3 -31.79 28.32 3.27
C ASP A 3 -32.63 27.57 2.24
N PHE A 4 -32.55 28.00 0.97
CA PHE A 4 -33.20 27.32 -0.15
C PHE A 4 -32.58 25.94 -0.38
N LEU A 5 -31.25 25.87 -0.44
CA LEU A 5 -30.53 24.60 -0.60
C LEU A 5 -30.78 23.68 0.60
N ASN A 6 -30.76 24.22 1.81
CA ASN A 6 -30.96 23.43 3.02
C ASN A 6 -32.38 22.84 3.07
N ARG A 7 -33.41 23.68 2.88
CA ARG A 7 -34.81 23.26 2.99
C ARG A 7 -35.27 22.34 1.85
N ASN A 8 -34.82 22.59 0.62
CA ASN A 8 -35.34 21.89 -0.55
C ASN A 8 -34.42 20.77 -1.07
N ILE A 9 -33.14 20.73 -0.68
CA ILE A 9 -32.18 19.74 -1.17
C ILE A 9 -31.59 18.95 -0.01
N PHE A 10 -30.87 19.57 0.93
CA PHE A 10 -30.06 18.81 1.89
C PHE A 10 -30.85 18.20 3.04
N GLN A 11 -31.92 18.82 3.53
CA GLN A 11 -32.79 18.22 4.55
C GLN A 11 -33.60 17.04 4.00
N PRO A 12 -34.23 17.11 2.80
CA PRO A 12 -34.93 15.97 2.22
C PRO A 12 -34.00 14.89 1.65
N HIS A 13 -32.82 15.28 1.15
CA HIS A 13 -31.84 14.42 0.48
C HIS A 13 -30.43 14.58 1.08
N PRO A 14 -30.22 14.15 2.34
CA PRO A 14 -28.95 14.30 3.07
C PRO A 14 -27.76 13.66 2.35
N GLU A 15 -27.97 12.61 1.56
CA GLU A 15 -26.96 11.93 0.75
C GLU A 15 -26.25 12.87 -0.24
N LEU A 16 -26.96 13.90 -0.76
CA LEU A 16 -26.36 14.87 -1.68
C LEU A 16 -25.34 15.76 -0.98
N LEU A 17 -25.55 16.07 0.30
CA LEU A 17 -24.59 16.83 1.10
C LEU A 17 -23.32 16.01 1.34
N VAL A 18 -23.45 14.70 1.57
CA VAL A 18 -22.31 13.78 1.73
C VAL A 18 -21.44 13.78 0.47
N PHE A 19 -22.03 13.60 -0.72
CA PHE A 19 -21.27 13.64 -1.97
C PHE A 19 -20.65 15.02 -2.26
N LEU A 20 -21.34 16.10 -1.90
CA LEU A 20 -20.81 17.46 -2.01
C LEU A 20 -19.58 17.64 -1.12
N VAL A 21 -19.63 17.17 0.13
CA VAL A 21 -18.49 17.16 1.06
C VAL A 21 -17.33 16.34 0.52
N VAL A 22 -17.58 15.17 -0.06
CA VAL A 22 -16.51 14.35 -0.68
C VAL A 22 -15.89 15.10 -1.87
N ALA A 23 -16.69 15.70 -2.74
CA ALA A 23 -16.17 16.44 -3.90
C ALA A 23 -15.28 17.62 -3.47
N PHE A 24 -15.75 18.44 -2.53
CA PHE A 24 -14.94 19.52 -1.96
C PHE A 24 -13.76 18.99 -1.17
N GLY A 25 -13.93 17.89 -0.44
CA GLY A 25 -12.89 17.30 0.36
C GLY A 25 -11.71 16.80 -0.46
N PHE A 26 -11.97 16.13 -1.59
CA PHE A 26 -10.92 15.76 -2.55
C PHE A 26 -10.30 16.99 -3.22
N LEU A 27 -11.07 18.04 -3.48
CA LEU A 27 -10.53 19.29 -4.02
C LEU A 27 -9.59 19.98 -3.02
N LEU A 28 -9.99 20.11 -1.76
CA LEU A 28 -9.17 20.65 -0.67
C LEU A 28 -7.96 19.75 -0.40
N GLY A 29 -8.13 18.44 -0.48
CA GLY A 29 -7.04 17.47 -0.29
C GLY A 29 -5.94 17.55 -1.35
N LYS A 30 -6.24 18.11 -2.53
CA LYS A 30 -5.24 18.42 -3.58
C LYS A 30 -4.41 19.67 -3.28
N ILE A 31 -4.80 20.49 -2.31
CA ILE A 31 -3.99 21.64 -1.89
C ILE A 31 -2.68 21.12 -1.31
N ARG A 32 -1.57 21.58 -1.89
CA ARG A 32 -0.21 21.20 -1.51
C ARG A 32 0.56 22.45 -1.11
N TYR A 33 1.33 22.34 -0.04
CA TYR A 33 2.34 23.33 0.33
C TYR A 33 3.71 22.65 0.34
N ARG A 34 4.55 22.98 -0.65
CA ARG A 34 5.80 22.26 -0.95
C ARG A 34 5.52 20.74 -1.12
N ALA A 35 6.29 19.88 -0.45
CA ALA A 35 6.16 18.43 -0.49
C ALA A 35 4.92 17.87 0.24
N ILE A 36 4.22 18.69 1.03
CA ILE A 36 3.19 18.22 1.96
C ILE A 36 1.81 18.48 1.35
N ALA A 37 1.08 17.41 1.04
CA ALA A 37 -0.33 17.45 0.66
C ALA A 37 -1.23 17.34 1.90
N LEU A 38 -2.36 18.05 1.91
CA LEU A 38 -3.34 17.96 2.99
C LEU A 38 -4.02 16.57 3.05
N GLY A 39 -4.20 15.94 1.89
CA GLY A 39 -4.79 14.61 1.75
C GLY A 39 -6.33 14.63 1.68
N ALA A 40 -6.91 13.66 0.96
CA ALA A 40 -8.34 13.59 0.71
C ALA A 40 -9.16 13.43 2.00
N VAL A 41 -8.72 12.61 2.95
CA VAL A 41 -9.42 12.34 4.21
C VAL A 41 -9.55 13.61 5.06
N THR A 42 -8.44 14.33 5.25
CA THR A 42 -8.42 15.62 5.97
C THR A 42 -9.28 16.65 5.27
N GLY A 43 -9.19 16.72 3.94
CA GLY A 43 -10.02 17.62 3.15
C GLY A 43 -11.50 17.33 3.33
N CYS A 44 -11.92 16.06 3.30
CA CYS A 44 -13.29 15.62 3.55
C CYS A 44 -13.76 15.98 4.96
N LEU A 45 -12.90 15.86 5.98
CA LEU A 45 -13.25 16.27 7.34
C LEU A 45 -13.47 17.78 7.44
N VAL A 46 -12.53 18.59 6.92
CA VAL A 46 -12.62 20.05 6.97
C VAL A 46 -13.83 20.54 6.19
N ALA A 47 -14.05 20.01 4.98
CA ALA A 47 -15.25 20.29 4.20
C ALA A 47 -16.52 19.89 4.96
N GLY A 48 -16.52 18.71 5.59
CA GLY A 48 -17.63 18.21 6.40
C GLY A 48 -17.95 19.13 7.58
N LEU A 49 -16.94 19.56 8.34
CA LEU A 49 -17.11 20.46 9.47
C LEU A 49 -17.66 21.83 9.05
N LEU A 50 -17.13 22.41 7.96
CA LEU A 50 -17.58 23.71 7.45
C LEU A 50 -19.01 23.65 6.91
N LEU A 51 -19.31 22.66 6.04
CA LEU A 51 -20.64 22.52 5.46
C LEU A 51 -21.66 22.03 6.49
N GLY A 52 -21.25 21.19 7.44
CA GLY A 52 -22.06 20.76 8.58
C GLY A 52 -22.43 21.92 9.50
N ALA A 53 -21.49 22.81 9.81
CA ALA A 53 -21.75 24.03 10.59
C ALA A 53 -22.77 24.96 9.90
N GLN A 54 -22.71 25.04 8.56
CA GLN A 54 -23.57 25.90 7.77
C GLN A 54 -24.98 25.34 7.59
N PHE A 55 -25.11 24.07 7.19
CA PHE A 55 -26.38 23.45 6.82
C PHE A 55 -27.07 22.72 7.97
N LYS A 56 -26.33 22.28 8.99
CA LYS A 56 -26.87 21.63 10.21
C LYS A 56 -27.79 20.44 9.90
N VAL A 57 -27.49 19.73 8.83
CA VAL A 57 -28.18 18.47 8.46
C VAL A 57 -27.57 17.34 9.29
N GLN A 58 -28.41 16.47 9.81
CA GLN A 58 -27.97 15.26 10.52
C GLN A 58 -28.06 14.07 9.56
N ILE A 59 -26.97 13.32 9.47
CA ILE A 59 -26.91 12.08 8.69
C ILE A 59 -27.00 10.90 9.66
N ASP A 60 -27.74 9.87 9.28
CA ASP A 60 -27.90 8.66 10.07
C ASP A 60 -26.56 7.93 10.30
N ASP A 61 -26.33 7.49 11.54
CA ASP A 61 -25.08 6.81 11.93
C ASP A 61 -24.88 5.47 11.21
N THR A 62 -25.95 4.84 10.69
CA THR A 62 -25.84 3.61 9.89
C THR A 62 -24.98 3.85 8.64
N VAL A 63 -25.11 5.02 8.00
CA VAL A 63 -24.31 5.37 6.82
C VAL A 63 -22.83 5.45 7.20
N LYS A 64 -22.54 6.16 8.31
CA LYS A 64 -21.19 6.28 8.89
C LYS A 64 -20.59 4.88 9.15
N ASN A 65 -21.32 4.04 9.88
CA ASN A 65 -20.85 2.74 10.34
C ASN A 65 -20.64 1.74 9.19
N LEU A 66 -21.51 1.77 8.16
CA LEU A 66 -21.39 0.90 6.98
C LEU A 66 -20.10 1.19 6.19
N PHE A 67 -19.79 2.46 5.94
CA PHE A 67 -18.54 2.82 5.25
C PHE A 67 -17.31 2.59 6.12
N PHE A 68 -17.43 2.77 7.44
CA PHE A 68 -16.34 2.57 8.37
C PHE A 68 -15.90 1.10 8.49
N ILE A 69 -16.84 0.17 8.66
CA ILE A 69 -16.52 -1.26 8.78
C ILE A 69 -15.95 -1.80 7.46
N MET A 70 -16.47 -1.34 6.32
CA MET A 70 -15.94 -1.68 5.00
C MET A 70 -14.50 -1.17 4.83
N PHE A 71 -14.24 0.07 5.25
CA PHE A 71 -12.89 0.64 5.29
C PHE A 71 -11.94 -0.17 6.16
N LEU A 72 -12.31 -0.48 7.41
CA LEU A 72 -11.44 -1.23 8.32
C LEU A 72 -11.15 -2.64 7.81
N PHE A 73 -12.14 -3.31 7.23
CA PHE A 73 -11.92 -4.60 6.58
C PHE A 73 -10.93 -4.47 5.41
N ALA A 74 -11.10 -3.48 4.54
CA ALA A 74 -10.20 -3.26 3.41
C ALA A 74 -8.78 -2.88 3.86
N LEU A 75 -8.66 -2.05 4.91
CA LEU A 75 -7.38 -1.71 5.53
C LEU A 75 -6.69 -2.98 6.05
N GLY A 76 -7.39 -3.78 6.86
CA GLY A 76 -6.89 -5.05 7.39
C GLY A 76 -6.53 -6.03 6.27
N TYR A 77 -7.38 -6.17 5.25
CA TYR A 77 -7.13 -7.03 4.09
C TYR A 77 -5.85 -6.62 3.34
N ARG A 78 -5.64 -5.31 3.17
CA ARG A 78 -4.44 -4.78 2.51
C ARG A 78 -3.17 -4.99 3.33
N VAL A 79 -3.22 -4.75 4.65
CA VAL A 79 -2.02 -4.79 5.52
C VAL A 79 -1.76 -6.16 6.15
N GLY A 80 -2.69 -7.09 6.05
CA GLY A 80 -2.63 -8.43 6.64
C GLY A 80 -1.36 -9.20 6.29
N PRO A 81 -1.02 -9.41 5.00
CA PRO A 81 0.20 -10.11 4.61
C PRO A 81 1.46 -9.54 5.27
N GLN A 82 1.63 -8.22 5.26
CA GLN A 82 2.79 -7.51 5.81
C GLN A 82 2.83 -7.59 7.33
N PHE A 83 1.67 -7.45 7.99
CA PHE A 83 1.56 -7.56 9.44
C PHE A 83 2.06 -8.93 9.92
N PHE A 84 1.55 -10.02 9.34
CA PHE A 84 1.96 -11.38 9.71
C PHE A 84 3.38 -11.72 9.26
N GLN A 85 3.85 -11.14 8.16
CA GLN A 85 5.24 -11.27 7.73
C GLN A 85 6.21 -10.57 8.69
N GLY A 86 5.86 -9.38 9.18
CA GLY A 86 6.68 -8.60 10.12
C GLY A 86 6.95 -9.32 11.43
N LEU A 87 6.07 -10.23 11.84
CA LEU A 87 6.26 -11.10 13.02
C LEU A 87 7.37 -12.16 12.85
N ARG A 88 8.00 -12.26 11.67
CA ARG A 88 9.16 -13.14 11.44
C ARG A 88 10.47 -12.47 11.90
N LYS A 89 11.51 -13.30 12.11
CA LYS A 89 12.79 -12.92 12.73
C LYS A 89 13.44 -11.67 12.10
N ASP A 90 13.39 -11.52 10.78
CA ASP A 90 14.05 -10.42 10.07
C ASP A 90 13.29 -9.08 10.15
N GLY A 91 11.98 -9.12 10.43
CA GLY A 91 11.13 -7.93 10.61
C GLY A 91 11.03 -7.45 12.05
N LEU A 92 11.43 -8.28 13.01
CA LEU A 92 11.21 -8.04 14.44
C LEU A 92 11.76 -6.69 14.95
N PRO A 93 12.97 -6.23 14.57
CA PRO A 93 13.45 -4.92 15.01
C PRO A 93 12.52 -3.78 14.57
N GLN A 94 12.01 -3.83 13.34
CA GLN A 94 11.08 -2.81 12.83
C GLN A 94 9.74 -2.85 13.56
N VAL A 95 9.21 -4.05 13.84
CA VAL A 95 7.99 -4.24 14.62
C VAL A 95 8.15 -3.68 16.04
N VAL A 96 9.24 -4.02 16.73
CA VAL A 96 9.51 -3.52 18.09
C VAL A 96 9.60 -1.99 18.10
N ASN A 97 10.24 -1.38 17.09
CA ASN A 97 10.32 0.07 16.99
C ASN A 97 8.92 0.70 16.80
N ALA A 98 8.11 0.14 15.89
CA ALA A 98 6.74 0.59 15.67
C ALA A 98 5.91 0.49 16.96
N VAL A 99 6.01 -0.61 17.71
CA VAL A 99 5.35 -0.79 19.00
C VAL A 99 5.79 0.29 19.99
N VAL A 100 7.10 0.59 20.08
CA VAL A 100 7.62 1.65 20.95
C VAL A 100 7.01 3.01 20.59
N VAL A 101 6.93 3.35 19.29
CA VAL A 101 6.29 4.59 18.83
C VAL A 101 4.80 4.59 19.21
N CYS A 102 4.06 3.53 18.92
CA CYS A 102 2.63 3.46 19.22
C CYS A 102 2.31 3.54 20.72
N VAL A 103 3.07 2.81 21.55
CA VAL A 103 2.90 2.80 23.01
C VAL A 103 3.28 4.16 23.61
N THR A 104 4.40 4.76 23.16
CA THR A 104 4.79 6.10 23.62
C THR A 104 3.73 7.12 23.23
N GLY A 105 3.18 7.04 22.01
CA GLY A 105 2.09 7.89 21.54
C GLY A 105 0.86 7.80 22.43
N LEU A 106 0.40 6.58 22.72
CA LEU A 106 -0.73 6.34 23.63
C LEU A 106 -0.47 6.92 25.02
N LEU A 107 0.68 6.64 25.62
CA LEU A 107 1.01 7.11 26.97
C LEU A 107 1.08 8.64 27.06
N VAL A 108 1.68 9.29 26.06
CA VAL A 108 1.79 10.75 25.99
C VAL A 108 0.41 11.37 25.80
N SER A 109 -0.40 10.85 24.86
CA SER A 109 -1.77 11.34 24.65
C SER A 109 -2.67 11.12 25.87
N TRP A 110 -2.57 9.97 26.54
CA TRP A 110 -3.32 9.66 27.75
C TRP A 110 -2.93 10.57 28.92
N LEU A 111 -1.62 10.74 29.16
CA LEU A 111 -1.11 11.64 30.20
C LEU A 111 -1.66 13.06 30.00
N PHE A 112 -1.63 13.55 28.76
CA PHE A 112 -2.11 14.89 28.47
C PHE A 112 -3.62 15.05 28.50
N ALA A 113 -4.37 14.03 28.05
CA ALA A 113 -5.82 14.02 28.17
C ALA A 113 -6.25 14.12 29.65
N ASN A 114 -5.55 13.43 30.54
CA ASN A 114 -5.78 13.53 31.99
C ASN A 114 -5.36 14.87 32.58
N LEU A 115 -4.18 15.38 32.23
CA LEU A 115 -3.67 16.64 32.78
C LEU A 115 -4.56 17.85 32.47
N LEU A 116 -5.22 17.85 31.30
CA LEU A 116 -6.11 18.93 30.88
C LEU A 116 -7.60 18.61 31.02
N GLY A 117 -7.96 17.43 31.52
CA GLY A 117 -9.36 17.03 31.70
C GLY A 117 -10.14 16.96 30.38
N TYR A 118 -9.50 16.53 29.29
CA TYR A 118 -10.11 16.47 27.95
C TYR A 118 -11.17 15.36 27.81
N GLY A 119 -11.20 14.40 28.73
CA GLY A 119 -12.15 13.29 28.70
C GLY A 119 -11.98 12.37 27.49
N PRO A 120 -12.90 11.42 27.28
CA PRO A 120 -12.73 10.35 26.30
C PRO A 120 -12.77 10.85 24.85
N GLY A 121 -13.62 11.83 24.54
CA GLY A 121 -13.80 12.36 23.18
C GLY A 121 -12.59 13.14 22.67
N LEU A 122 -12.23 14.25 23.34
CA LEU A 122 -11.08 15.07 22.93
C LEU A 122 -9.76 14.31 23.09
N GLY A 123 -9.61 13.46 24.11
CA GLY A 123 -8.41 12.63 24.28
C GLY A 123 -8.19 11.67 23.11
N ALA A 124 -9.25 10.98 22.67
CA ALA A 124 -9.20 10.13 21.49
C ALA A 124 -8.92 10.94 20.21
N GLY A 125 -9.55 12.10 20.04
CA GLY A 125 -9.30 12.99 18.91
C GLY A 125 -7.84 13.48 18.85
N LEU A 126 -7.28 13.90 19.99
CA LEU A 126 -5.88 14.31 20.14
C LEU A 126 -4.92 13.20 19.70
N MET A 127 -5.11 11.98 20.22
CA MET A 127 -4.24 10.85 19.86
C MET A 127 -4.37 10.49 18.37
N SER A 128 -5.61 10.38 17.88
CA SER A 128 -5.89 10.00 16.50
C SER A 128 -5.26 10.97 15.50
N GLY A 129 -5.38 12.27 15.75
CA GLY A 129 -4.80 13.28 14.87
C GLY A 129 -3.28 13.42 15.05
N ALA A 130 -2.77 13.48 16.28
CA ALA A 130 -1.33 13.62 16.53
C ALA A 130 -0.51 12.42 16.00
N LEU A 131 -1.06 11.21 16.08
CA LEU A 131 -0.46 9.99 15.54
C LEU A 131 -0.91 9.68 14.10
N THR A 132 -1.63 10.61 13.47
CA THR A 132 -2.09 10.55 12.07
C THR A 132 -2.85 9.28 11.70
N GLN A 133 -3.60 8.71 12.65
CA GLN A 133 -4.39 7.50 12.45
C GLN A 133 -5.89 7.84 12.37
N SER A 134 -6.42 7.99 11.16
CA SER A 134 -7.84 8.29 10.93
C SER A 134 -8.78 7.16 11.36
N ALA A 135 -8.32 5.90 11.28
CA ALA A 135 -9.11 4.74 11.67
C ALA A 135 -9.48 4.74 13.16
N ALA A 136 -8.64 5.37 13.99
CA ALA A 136 -8.85 5.46 15.43
C ALA A 136 -10.09 6.31 15.79
N ILE A 137 -10.53 7.23 14.91
CA ILE A 137 -11.74 8.04 15.13
C ILE A 137 -12.97 7.15 15.31
N GLY A 138 -13.22 6.25 14.35
CA GLY A 138 -14.44 5.43 14.40
C GLY A 138 -14.39 4.38 15.48
N VAL A 139 -13.21 3.79 15.76
CA VAL A 139 -13.06 2.84 16.89
C VAL A 139 -13.26 3.56 18.22
N ALA A 140 -12.79 4.80 18.37
CA ALA A 140 -13.07 5.61 19.56
C ALA A 140 -14.55 5.97 19.69
N GLN A 141 -15.22 6.34 18.58
CA GLN A 141 -16.65 6.64 18.58
C GLN A 141 -17.48 5.41 18.97
N ASP A 142 -17.19 4.24 18.41
CA ASP A 142 -17.81 2.97 18.80
C ASP A 142 -17.61 2.68 20.29
N ALA A 143 -16.38 2.88 20.81
CA ALA A 143 -16.08 2.67 22.22
C ALA A 143 -16.87 3.65 23.11
N ILE A 144 -16.93 4.93 22.76
CA ILE A 144 -17.72 5.96 23.47
C ILE A 144 -19.21 5.56 23.52
N GLY A 145 -19.75 5.03 22.43
CA GLY A 145 -21.15 4.58 22.34
C GLY A 145 -21.51 3.41 23.27
N THR A 146 -20.50 2.72 23.81
CA THR A 146 -20.67 1.58 24.73
C THR A 146 -20.27 1.90 26.18
N LEU A 147 -19.83 3.13 26.47
CA LEU A 147 -19.45 3.54 27.81
C LEU A 147 -20.66 3.55 28.77
N PRO A 148 -20.54 2.94 29.96
CA PRO A 148 -21.61 2.97 30.95
C PRO A 148 -21.74 4.35 31.59
N GLY A 149 -22.97 4.79 31.86
CA GLY A 149 -23.24 6.00 32.64
C GLY A 149 -23.34 7.30 31.83
N LEU A 150 -23.21 7.25 30.50
CA LEU A 150 -23.48 8.40 29.62
C LEU A 150 -24.88 8.32 29.01
N SER A 151 -25.58 9.46 28.96
CA SER A 151 -26.81 9.60 28.19
C SER A 151 -26.52 9.64 26.68
N SER A 152 -27.52 9.37 25.84
CA SER A 152 -27.35 9.40 24.38
C SER A 152 -26.90 10.78 23.85
N ALA A 153 -27.23 11.87 24.55
CA ALA A 153 -26.79 13.21 24.19
C ALA A 153 -25.31 13.46 24.54
N GLU A 154 -24.85 12.93 25.67
CA GLU A 154 -23.45 13.01 26.09
C GLU A 154 -22.55 12.15 25.19
N VAL A 155 -23.00 10.95 24.82
CA VAL A 155 -22.33 10.09 23.82
C VAL A 155 -22.10 10.87 22.53
N LYS A 156 -23.16 11.45 21.94
CA LYS A 156 -23.03 12.26 20.71
C LYS A 156 -22.09 13.46 20.87
N THR A 157 -22.10 14.09 22.05
CA THR A 157 -21.20 15.20 22.33
C THR A 157 -19.74 14.74 22.33
N GLN A 158 -19.43 13.62 23.00
CA GLN A 158 -18.09 13.04 23.04
C GLN A 158 -17.65 12.55 21.65
N GLU A 159 -18.52 11.90 20.88
CA GLU A 159 -18.22 11.48 19.50
C GLU A 159 -17.86 12.66 18.59
N ASN A 160 -18.57 13.78 18.72
CA ASN A 160 -18.27 15.01 17.98
C ASN A 160 -16.92 15.61 18.41
N LEU A 161 -16.59 15.55 19.70
CA LEU A 161 -15.29 16.01 20.21
C LEU A 161 -14.11 15.20 19.65
N VAL A 162 -14.29 13.89 19.36
CA VAL A 162 -13.26 13.10 18.66
C VAL A 162 -12.92 13.73 17.31
N ALA A 163 -13.95 14.09 16.52
CA ALA A 163 -13.79 14.70 15.22
C ALA A 163 -13.09 16.07 15.30
N VAL A 164 -13.46 16.89 16.29
CA VAL A 164 -12.84 18.20 16.54
C VAL A 164 -11.36 18.03 16.89
N GLY A 165 -11.05 17.15 17.87
CA GLY A 165 -9.69 16.89 18.32
C GLY A 165 -8.77 16.43 17.18
N TYR A 166 -9.28 15.51 16.36
CA TYR A 166 -8.55 15.01 15.19
C TYR A 166 -8.35 16.11 14.13
N ALA A 167 -9.38 16.90 13.81
CA ALA A 167 -9.30 17.94 12.77
C ALA A 167 -8.21 18.97 13.07
N VAL A 168 -8.03 19.31 14.35
CA VAL A 168 -7.02 20.27 14.80
C VAL A 168 -5.62 19.67 14.81
N THR A 169 -5.48 18.43 15.28
CA THR A 169 -4.17 17.83 15.55
C THR A 169 -3.58 17.07 14.35
N TYR A 170 -4.40 16.60 13.40
CA TYR A 170 -3.94 15.84 12.24
C TYR A 170 -3.04 16.63 11.27
N PRO A 171 -3.39 17.86 10.82
CA PRO A 171 -2.51 18.63 9.94
C PRO A 171 -1.15 18.89 10.59
N LEU A 172 -1.18 19.18 11.90
CA LEU A 172 0.01 19.41 12.69
C LEU A 172 0.86 18.14 12.81
N GLY A 173 0.27 16.99 13.11
CA GLY A 173 0.97 15.72 13.19
C GLY A 173 1.63 15.33 11.87
N THR A 174 0.92 15.54 10.76
CA THR A 174 1.42 15.29 9.40
C THR A 174 2.63 16.17 9.07
N ILE A 175 2.52 17.49 9.31
CA ILE A 175 3.57 18.46 9.00
C ILE A 175 4.79 18.24 9.89
N LEU A 176 4.59 18.10 11.20
CA LEU A 176 5.67 17.95 12.16
C LEU A 176 6.41 16.63 11.97
N CYS A 177 5.72 15.53 11.68
CA CYS A 177 6.39 14.26 11.40
C CYS A 177 7.28 14.39 10.14
N ALA A 178 6.73 14.93 9.04
CA ALA A 178 7.49 15.14 7.81
C ALA A 178 8.71 16.06 8.03
N MET A 179 8.53 17.19 8.72
CA MET A 179 9.62 18.12 9.03
C MET A 179 10.66 17.50 9.96
N LEU A 180 10.24 16.74 10.98
CA LEU A 180 11.14 16.12 11.95
C LEU A 180 12.03 15.07 11.28
N LEU A 181 11.42 14.14 10.54
CA LEU A 181 12.13 13.01 9.93
C LEU A 181 12.97 13.43 8.71
N ALA A 182 12.42 14.26 7.82
CA ALA A 182 13.13 14.65 6.61
C ALA A 182 14.19 15.73 6.86
N ASN A 183 14.01 16.61 7.85
CA ASN A 183 14.88 17.78 8.02
C ASN A 183 15.55 17.86 9.40
N ALA A 184 14.79 17.85 10.49
CA ALA A 184 15.33 18.20 11.79
C ALA A 184 16.25 17.12 12.39
N LEU A 185 15.85 15.84 12.34
CA LEU A 185 16.68 14.72 12.83
C LEU A 185 17.99 14.55 12.04
N PRO A 186 18.00 14.55 10.69
CA PRO A 186 19.25 14.52 9.92
C PRO A 186 20.20 15.66 10.27
N ARG A 187 19.68 16.89 10.40
CA ARG A 187 20.49 18.06 10.78
C ARG A 187 21.02 17.96 12.21
N LEU A 188 20.19 17.52 13.16
CA LEU A 188 20.57 17.36 14.57
C LEU A 188 21.71 16.35 14.73
N TYR A 189 21.65 15.24 14.00
CA TYR A 189 22.67 14.19 14.01
C TYR A 189 23.81 14.42 13.00
N ARG A 190 23.80 15.55 12.27
CA ARG A 190 24.77 15.91 11.23
C ARG A 190 24.97 14.80 10.20
N ARG A 191 23.87 14.13 9.83
CA ARG A 191 23.84 13.04 8.85
C ARG A 191 23.28 13.54 7.53
N ASP A 192 23.93 13.15 6.45
CA ASP A 192 23.47 13.43 5.09
C ASP A 192 22.62 12.24 4.63
N LEU A 193 21.30 12.44 4.67
CA LEU A 193 20.34 11.41 4.31
C LEU A 193 20.49 10.98 2.84
N ALA A 194 20.84 11.89 1.94
CA ALA A 194 21.01 11.57 0.52
C ALA A 194 22.27 10.74 0.30
N LYS A 195 23.40 11.17 0.89
CA LYS A 195 24.66 10.43 0.82
C LYS A 195 24.55 9.03 1.44
N GLU A 196 24.02 8.92 2.67
CA GLU A 196 23.87 7.62 3.34
C GLU A 196 22.88 6.72 2.59
N SER A 197 21.85 7.28 1.95
CA SER A 197 20.93 6.50 1.12
C SER A 197 21.59 6.02 -0.17
N ALA A 198 22.45 6.83 -0.80
CA ALA A 198 23.21 6.44 -1.99
C ALA A 198 24.27 5.37 -1.67
N GLU A 199 25.00 5.49 -0.56
CA GLU A 199 25.94 4.47 -0.08
C GLU A 199 25.22 3.15 0.21
N LEU A 200 24.07 3.24 0.88
CA LEU A 200 23.24 2.10 1.19
C LEU A 200 22.61 1.48 -0.08
N ALA A 201 22.22 2.31 -1.04
CA ALA A 201 21.75 1.86 -2.34
C ALA A 201 22.84 1.06 -3.06
N ALA A 202 24.07 1.58 -3.10
CA ALA A 202 25.23 0.89 -3.70
C ALA A 202 25.60 -0.41 -2.96
N GLU A 203 25.60 -0.41 -1.62
CA GLU A 203 25.85 -1.63 -0.82
C GLU A 203 24.84 -2.73 -1.11
N LEU A 204 23.58 -2.35 -1.37
CA LEU A 204 22.51 -3.29 -1.66
C LEU A 204 22.40 -3.63 -3.16
N ASP A 205 23.14 -2.96 -4.04
CA ASP A 205 23.04 -3.04 -5.52
C ASP A 205 21.70 -2.52 -6.06
N ALA A 206 21.30 -1.31 -5.67
CA ALA A 206 20.04 -0.69 -6.07
C ALA A 206 20.13 -0.06 -7.46
N PRO A 207 19.17 -0.34 -8.37
CA PRO A 207 19.04 0.46 -9.58
C PRO A 207 18.67 1.90 -9.20
N ASP A 208 19.23 2.85 -9.96
CA ASP A 208 18.94 4.27 -9.81
C ASP A 208 17.57 4.54 -10.47
N GLU A 209 16.51 4.52 -9.67
CA GLU A 209 15.15 4.75 -10.16
C GLU A 209 14.70 6.18 -9.82
N SER A 210 14.67 7.04 -10.84
CA SER A 210 13.86 8.25 -10.81
C SER A 210 12.39 7.87 -11.07
N PRO A 211 11.41 8.31 -10.25
CA PRO A 211 9.99 7.97 -10.41
C PRO A 211 9.38 8.36 -11.76
N ASP A 212 10.00 9.32 -12.47
CA ASP A 212 9.54 9.86 -13.75
C ASP A 212 10.35 9.34 -14.95
N GLU A 213 11.35 8.49 -14.72
CA GLU A 213 12.23 7.95 -15.77
C GLU A 213 12.09 6.43 -15.86
N GLY A 214 11.70 5.93 -17.03
CA GLY A 214 11.82 4.51 -17.33
C GLY A 214 13.23 4.20 -17.83
N GLU A 215 13.80 3.07 -17.41
CA GLU A 215 15.08 2.62 -17.95
C GLU A 215 14.90 2.27 -19.44
N GLY A 216 15.55 3.03 -20.33
CA GLY A 216 15.54 2.76 -21.79
C GLY A 216 16.35 1.53 -22.20
N TYR A 217 17.00 0.88 -21.23
CA TYR A 217 17.82 -0.31 -21.44
C TYR A 217 16.95 -1.57 -21.39
N TYR A 218 16.61 -2.07 -22.58
CA TYR A 218 16.03 -3.41 -22.71
C TYR A 218 17.16 -4.44 -22.82
N GLU A 219 17.39 -5.19 -21.74
CA GLU A 219 18.34 -6.30 -21.69
C GLU A 219 17.96 -7.39 -22.70
N VAL A 220 16.67 -7.60 -22.93
CA VAL A 220 16.16 -8.60 -23.88
C VAL A 220 15.58 -7.93 -25.10
N VAL A 221 15.97 -8.44 -26.27
CA VAL A 221 15.58 -7.92 -27.58
C VAL A 221 14.90 -9.00 -28.39
N LEU A 222 13.87 -8.60 -29.12
CA LEU A 222 13.24 -9.38 -30.17
C LEU A 222 13.54 -8.72 -31.51
N ARG A 223 14.09 -9.47 -32.46
CA ARG A 223 14.43 -9.00 -33.81
C ARG A 223 14.06 -10.07 -34.83
N ALA A 224 13.72 -9.67 -36.05
CA ALA A 224 13.41 -10.61 -37.12
C ALA A 224 14.56 -10.65 -38.11
N TYR A 225 14.88 -11.84 -38.62
CA TYR A 225 15.96 -12.06 -39.57
C TYR A 225 15.46 -12.96 -40.71
N SER A 226 15.85 -12.65 -41.93
CA SER A 226 15.60 -13.52 -43.08
C SER A 226 16.67 -14.60 -43.15
N VAL A 227 16.25 -15.87 -43.18
CA VAL A 227 17.14 -17.03 -43.28
C VAL A 227 17.73 -17.09 -44.69
N GLN A 228 18.98 -16.67 -44.82
CA GLN A 228 19.74 -16.65 -46.07
C GLN A 228 20.89 -17.67 -46.07
N ARG A 229 21.20 -18.21 -44.89
CA ARG A 229 22.34 -19.09 -44.65
C ARG A 229 22.00 -20.55 -44.93
N PRO A 230 22.67 -21.21 -45.90
CA PRO A 230 22.41 -22.62 -46.23
C PRO A 230 22.68 -23.59 -45.09
N ASP A 231 23.61 -23.24 -44.18
CA ASP A 231 23.99 -24.02 -43.01
C ASP A 231 22.89 -24.12 -41.92
N LEU A 232 21.90 -23.23 -41.97
CA LEU A 232 20.71 -23.31 -41.13
C LEU A 232 19.57 -24.12 -41.76
N VAL A 233 19.58 -24.28 -43.09
CA VAL A 233 18.52 -24.97 -43.82
C VAL A 233 18.56 -26.45 -43.49
N GLY A 234 17.40 -27.02 -43.13
CA GLY A 234 17.31 -28.43 -42.74
C GLY A 234 17.47 -28.68 -41.24
N ARG A 235 17.84 -27.67 -40.44
CA ARG A 235 17.89 -27.77 -38.98
C ARG A 235 16.53 -27.47 -38.37
N SER A 236 16.20 -28.16 -37.28
CA SER A 236 15.02 -27.84 -36.49
C SER A 236 15.27 -26.62 -35.59
N VAL A 237 14.17 -25.99 -35.14
CA VAL A 237 14.23 -24.93 -34.12
C VAL A 237 14.94 -25.44 -32.85
N ALA A 238 14.63 -26.66 -32.40
CA ALA A 238 15.30 -27.27 -31.25
C ALA A 238 16.82 -27.38 -31.45
N ASP A 239 17.26 -27.89 -32.60
CA ASP A 239 18.69 -28.07 -32.88
C ASP A 239 19.44 -26.74 -32.87
N PHE A 240 18.80 -25.67 -33.34
CA PHE A 240 19.37 -24.33 -33.31
C PHE A 240 19.50 -23.81 -31.87
N GLU A 241 18.43 -23.89 -31.07
CA GLU A 241 18.39 -23.40 -29.70
C GLU A 241 19.34 -24.18 -28.78
N GLU A 242 19.42 -25.51 -28.92
CA GLU A 242 20.33 -26.38 -28.15
C GLU A 242 21.81 -26.04 -28.45
N GLN A 243 22.14 -25.73 -29.71
CA GLN A 243 23.49 -25.31 -30.06
C GLN A 243 23.84 -23.98 -29.40
N GLN A 244 22.95 -22.98 -29.45
CA GLN A 244 23.23 -21.69 -28.81
C GLN A 244 23.38 -21.85 -27.29
N LYS A 245 22.53 -22.69 -26.69
CA LYS A 245 22.62 -23.03 -25.26
C LYS A 245 23.94 -23.71 -24.90
N SER A 246 24.45 -24.65 -25.71
CA SER A 246 25.74 -25.31 -25.46
C SER A 246 26.94 -24.35 -25.58
N LEU A 247 26.79 -23.25 -26.34
CA LEU A 247 27.74 -22.14 -26.41
C LEU A 247 27.53 -21.08 -25.32
N GLY A 248 26.62 -21.33 -24.36
CA GLY A 248 26.32 -20.41 -23.26
C GLY A 248 25.48 -19.20 -23.65
N ARG A 249 24.87 -19.19 -24.84
CA ARG A 249 24.09 -18.08 -25.37
C ARG A 249 22.60 -18.34 -25.24
N ARG A 250 21.84 -17.31 -24.86
CA ARG A 250 20.37 -17.35 -24.71
C ARG A 250 19.69 -16.74 -25.93
N VAL A 251 19.72 -17.47 -27.04
CA VAL A 251 19.12 -17.07 -28.32
C VAL A 251 18.05 -18.08 -28.70
N TYR A 252 16.83 -17.61 -28.92
CA TYR A 252 15.65 -18.45 -29.15
C TYR A 252 14.88 -17.99 -30.38
N LEU A 253 14.29 -18.93 -31.10
CA LEU A 253 13.44 -18.64 -32.26
C LEU A 253 11.99 -18.64 -31.82
N THR A 254 11.40 -17.47 -31.61
CA THR A 254 10.04 -17.37 -31.04
C THR A 254 8.93 -17.54 -32.08
N GLY A 255 9.23 -17.33 -33.37
CA GLY A 255 8.28 -17.47 -34.46
C GLY A 255 8.95 -17.59 -35.83
N ILE A 256 8.23 -18.15 -36.80
CA ILE A 256 8.69 -18.28 -38.18
C ILE A 256 7.56 -17.81 -39.11
N ARG A 257 7.88 -16.94 -40.06
CA ARG A 257 7.01 -16.60 -41.18
C ARG A 257 7.55 -17.23 -42.46
N ARG A 258 6.68 -17.96 -43.16
CA ARG A 258 6.98 -18.61 -44.44
C ARG A 258 5.86 -18.30 -45.42
N ASP A 259 6.23 -17.89 -46.63
CA ASP A 259 5.29 -17.61 -47.73
C ASP A 259 4.16 -16.65 -47.32
N GLY A 260 4.48 -15.64 -46.50
CA GLY A 260 3.51 -14.66 -46.01
C GLY A 260 2.66 -15.09 -44.82
N THR A 261 2.76 -16.34 -44.36
CA THR A 261 2.01 -16.86 -43.21
C THR A 261 2.89 -17.04 -41.99
N VAL A 262 2.45 -16.53 -40.83
CA VAL A 262 3.10 -16.82 -39.54
C VAL A 262 2.71 -18.22 -39.12
N LEU A 263 3.73 -19.05 -38.94
CA LEU A 263 3.58 -20.46 -38.59
C LEU A 263 3.50 -20.59 -37.07
N GLU A 264 2.69 -21.53 -36.59
CA GLU A 264 2.73 -21.91 -35.18
C GLU A 264 4.14 -22.38 -34.80
N HIS A 265 4.63 -21.88 -33.66
CA HIS A 265 5.93 -22.26 -33.15
C HIS A 265 5.93 -23.72 -32.73
N ASP A 266 6.85 -24.48 -33.30
CA ASP A 266 7.06 -25.91 -33.03
C ASP A 266 8.57 -26.16 -33.03
N GLN A 267 9.07 -26.81 -31.99
CA GLN A 267 10.49 -27.12 -31.83
C GLN A 267 11.00 -28.11 -32.89
N SER A 268 10.13 -28.96 -33.44
CA SER A 268 10.47 -29.87 -34.55
C SER A 268 10.51 -29.17 -35.91
N ARG A 269 10.12 -27.88 -35.97
CA ARG A 269 9.99 -27.17 -37.24
C ARG A 269 11.34 -26.94 -37.88
N VAL A 270 11.45 -27.36 -39.14
CA VAL A 270 12.66 -27.19 -39.94
C VAL A 270 12.70 -25.84 -40.64
N LEU A 271 13.85 -25.15 -40.51
CA LEU A 271 14.16 -23.89 -41.18
C LEU A 271 14.39 -24.08 -42.68
N ARG A 272 13.85 -23.17 -43.49
CA ARG A 272 14.02 -23.13 -44.95
C ARG A 272 14.62 -21.80 -45.40
N LEU A 273 15.29 -21.84 -46.54
CA LEU A 273 15.78 -20.64 -47.19
C LEU A 273 14.60 -19.70 -47.50
N GLY A 274 14.73 -18.42 -47.15
CA GLY A 274 13.69 -17.41 -47.35
C GLY A 274 12.67 -17.29 -46.21
N ASP A 275 12.74 -18.13 -45.18
CA ASP A 275 11.96 -17.93 -43.96
C ASP A 275 12.35 -16.60 -43.30
N THR A 276 11.40 -15.95 -42.65
CA THR A 276 11.71 -14.88 -41.69
C THR A 276 11.52 -15.44 -40.28
N VAL A 277 12.53 -15.34 -39.42
CA VAL A 277 12.49 -15.86 -38.06
C VAL A 277 12.55 -14.73 -37.04
N ALA A 278 11.70 -14.79 -36.02
CA ALA A 278 11.79 -13.92 -34.86
C ALA A 278 12.76 -14.53 -33.85
N VAL A 279 13.80 -13.78 -33.52
CA VAL A 279 14.87 -14.14 -32.60
C VAL A 279 14.71 -13.33 -31.33
N SER A 280 14.50 -14.01 -30.21
CA SER A 280 14.46 -13.42 -28.87
C SER A 280 15.74 -13.77 -28.13
N ALA A 281 16.46 -12.77 -27.63
CA ALA A 281 17.76 -12.98 -26.98
C ALA A 281 18.13 -11.87 -26.00
N ILE A 282 19.03 -12.18 -25.06
CA ILE A 282 19.74 -11.12 -24.32
C ILE A 282 20.55 -10.31 -25.34
N ARG A 283 20.53 -8.98 -25.24
CA ARG A 283 21.18 -8.07 -26.19
C ARG A 283 22.66 -8.42 -26.39
N GLY A 284 23.37 -8.68 -25.29
CA GLY A 284 24.77 -9.12 -25.33
C GLY A 284 24.96 -10.42 -26.11
N ASP A 285 24.09 -11.41 -25.88
CA ASP A 285 24.15 -12.71 -26.57
C ASP A 285 23.80 -12.61 -28.05
N LEU A 286 22.84 -11.76 -28.42
CA LEU A 286 22.48 -11.53 -29.83
C LEU A 286 23.63 -10.89 -30.60
N VAL A 287 24.31 -9.92 -29.97
CA VAL A 287 25.49 -9.26 -30.53
C VAL A 287 26.66 -10.24 -30.63
N ALA A 288 26.91 -11.04 -29.59
CA ALA A 288 27.97 -12.05 -29.59
C ALA A 288 27.70 -13.21 -30.58
N PHE A 289 26.42 -13.53 -30.82
CA PHE A 289 26.02 -14.47 -31.84
C PHE A 289 26.18 -13.91 -33.26
N ASP A 290 26.07 -12.59 -33.44
CA ASP A 290 26.08 -11.93 -34.74
C ASP A 290 25.05 -12.55 -35.70
N ALA A 291 23.78 -12.33 -35.38
CA ALA A 291 22.66 -12.91 -36.11
C ALA A 291 22.65 -12.54 -37.61
N VAL A 292 23.19 -11.38 -38.00
CA VAL A 292 23.26 -10.98 -39.41
C VAL A 292 24.16 -11.91 -40.20
N THR A 293 25.32 -12.26 -39.64
CA THR A 293 26.27 -13.16 -40.30
C THR A 293 25.80 -14.62 -40.28
N HIS A 294 25.16 -15.05 -39.19
CA HIS A 294 24.81 -16.46 -38.96
C HIS A 294 23.39 -16.85 -39.39
N ILE A 295 22.45 -15.91 -39.52
CA ILE A 295 21.09 -16.16 -40.01
C ILE A 295 20.86 -15.49 -41.38
N GLY A 296 21.15 -14.20 -41.45
CA GLY A 296 20.97 -13.36 -42.64
C GLY A 296 20.47 -11.96 -42.27
N ALA A 297 20.12 -11.15 -43.28
CA ALA A 297 19.72 -9.76 -43.08
C ALA A 297 18.56 -9.59 -42.07
N GLU A 298 18.67 -8.59 -41.22
CA GLU A 298 17.58 -8.18 -40.33
C GLU A 298 16.39 -7.68 -41.16
N ALA A 299 15.20 -8.11 -40.77
CA ALA A 299 13.94 -7.75 -41.42
C ALA A 299 13.04 -7.04 -40.40
N ASP A 300 12.43 -5.93 -40.81
CA ASP A 300 11.41 -5.25 -40.02
C ASP A 300 10.03 -5.88 -40.29
N ASP A 301 9.76 -7.01 -39.63
CA ASP A 301 8.55 -7.82 -39.83
C ASP A 301 7.53 -7.59 -38.73
N VAL A 302 6.73 -6.51 -38.87
CA VAL A 302 5.73 -6.09 -37.87
C VAL A 302 4.75 -7.22 -37.50
N THR A 303 4.38 -8.08 -38.44
CA THR A 303 3.43 -9.17 -38.21
C THR A 303 4.07 -10.31 -37.39
N LEU A 304 5.33 -10.64 -37.67
CA LEU A 304 6.07 -11.67 -36.94
C LEU A 304 6.56 -11.17 -35.57
N LEU A 305 6.92 -9.89 -35.48
CA LEU A 305 7.36 -9.23 -34.25
C LEU A 305 6.18 -8.78 -33.37
N GLY A 306 5.00 -8.58 -33.96
CA GLY A 306 3.75 -8.20 -33.31
C GLY A 306 3.01 -9.38 -32.67
N TYR A 307 3.73 -10.31 -32.03
CA TYR A 307 3.08 -11.40 -31.29
C TYR A 307 2.26 -10.83 -30.13
N ARG A 308 1.13 -11.47 -29.81
CA ARG A 308 0.36 -11.13 -28.61
C ARG A 308 1.17 -11.53 -27.39
N THR A 309 1.78 -10.55 -26.75
CA THR A 309 2.33 -10.71 -25.40
C THR A 309 1.16 -10.96 -24.45
N GLU A 310 1.13 -12.14 -23.86
CA GLU A 310 0.26 -12.39 -22.72
C GLU A 310 0.95 -11.81 -21.48
N THR A 311 0.17 -11.14 -20.64
CA THR A 311 0.63 -10.69 -19.33
C THR A 311 -0.18 -11.41 -18.27
N LEU A 312 0.48 -12.29 -17.51
CA LEU A 312 -0.14 -13.06 -16.44
C LEU A 312 0.40 -12.60 -15.09
N HIS A 313 -0.51 -12.33 -14.16
CA HIS A 313 -0.17 -12.15 -12.76
C HIS A 313 -0.01 -13.53 -12.12
N VAL A 314 1.18 -13.82 -11.62
CA VAL A 314 1.52 -15.12 -11.06
C VAL A 314 1.93 -14.91 -9.62
N VAL A 315 1.18 -15.51 -8.70
CA VAL A 315 1.55 -15.41 -7.30
C VAL A 315 2.46 -16.57 -6.95
N VAL A 316 3.66 -16.22 -6.48
CA VAL A 316 4.70 -17.16 -6.11
C VAL A 316 4.21 -18.01 -4.94
N SER A 317 4.00 -19.28 -5.22
CA SER A 317 3.50 -20.26 -4.25
C SER A 317 4.26 -21.58 -4.27
N GLU A 318 5.04 -21.85 -5.33
CA GLU A 318 5.79 -23.10 -5.44
C GLU A 318 6.97 -23.11 -4.48
N LYS A 319 7.01 -24.13 -3.60
CA LYS A 319 8.03 -24.24 -2.55
C LYS A 319 9.45 -24.24 -3.09
N ALA A 320 9.66 -24.83 -4.26
CA ALA A 320 10.97 -24.90 -4.92
C ALA A 320 11.52 -23.52 -5.31
N GLN A 321 10.64 -22.51 -5.49
CA GLN A 321 11.05 -21.17 -5.90
C GLN A 321 11.11 -20.18 -4.73
N LEU A 322 10.61 -20.55 -3.54
CA LEU A 322 10.61 -19.69 -2.36
C LEU A 322 12.04 -19.51 -1.81
N GLY A 323 12.44 -18.26 -1.61
CA GLY A 323 13.75 -17.88 -1.09
C GLY A 323 14.85 -17.84 -2.15
N ARG A 324 14.58 -18.31 -3.37
CA ARG A 324 15.47 -18.16 -4.53
C ARG A 324 15.49 -16.73 -5.02
N THR A 325 16.60 -16.32 -5.61
CA THR A 325 16.72 -14.98 -6.18
C THR A 325 16.02 -14.90 -7.53
N VAL A 326 15.62 -13.68 -7.93
CA VAL A 326 15.08 -13.43 -9.27
C VAL A 326 16.08 -13.86 -10.35
N GLU A 327 17.37 -13.69 -10.12
CA GLU A 327 18.43 -14.15 -11.02
C GLU A 327 18.39 -15.64 -11.26
N GLU A 328 18.35 -16.43 -10.17
CA GLU A 328 18.30 -17.88 -10.23
C GLU A 328 17.07 -18.35 -10.99
N VAL A 329 15.92 -17.72 -10.72
CA VAL A 329 14.66 -18.05 -11.38
C VAL A 329 14.68 -17.69 -12.86
N ARG A 330 15.19 -16.52 -13.22
CA ARG A 330 15.33 -16.07 -14.63
C ARG A 330 16.22 -16.99 -15.46
N ARG A 331 17.09 -17.80 -14.83
CA ARG A 331 17.96 -18.79 -15.49
C ARG A 331 17.27 -20.14 -15.71
N GLU A 332 16.08 -20.35 -15.16
CA GLU A 332 15.36 -21.62 -15.32
C GLU A 332 14.85 -21.84 -16.76
N PRO A 333 14.77 -23.11 -17.22
CA PRO A 333 14.30 -23.43 -18.57
C PRO A 333 12.88 -22.92 -18.87
N PHE A 334 12.00 -22.88 -17.85
CA PHE A 334 10.62 -22.39 -18.03
C PHE A 334 10.52 -20.87 -18.14
N MET A 335 11.58 -20.12 -17.81
CA MET A 335 11.63 -18.66 -17.95
C MET A 335 12.21 -18.22 -19.31
N VAL A 336 12.59 -19.17 -20.16
CA VAL A 336 13.05 -18.88 -21.52
C VAL A 336 11.93 -18.18 -22.30
N GLY A 337 12.19 -16.95 -22.76
CA GLY A 337 11.21 -16.14 -23.49
C GLY A 337 10.07 -15.55 -22.63
N VAL A 338 10.15 -15.69 -21.30
CA VAL A 338 9.19 -15.12 -20.34
C VAL A 338 9.93 -14.17 -19.41
N TYR A 339 9.39 -12.95 -19.28
CA TYR A 339 10.01 -11.88 -18.51
C TYR A 339 9.19 -11.59 -17.28
N ILE A 340 9.86 -11.23 -16.19
CA ILE A 340 9.21 -10.60 -15.04
C ILE A 340 9.18 -9.10 -15.35
N ASP A 341 8.02 -8.52 -15.59
CA ASP A 341 7.83 -7.08 -15.85
C ASP A 341 7.80 -6.30 -14.53
N ARG A 342 6.97 -6.75 -13.60
CA ARG A 342 6.81 -6.16 -12.28
C ARG A 342 6.74 -7.23 -11.20
N LEU A 343 7.17 -6.87 -10.00
CA LEU A 343 6.91 -7.63 -8.79
C LEU A 343 6.02 -6.78 -7.90
N TYR A 344 4.90 -7.33 -7.46
CA TYR A 344 4.11 -6.73 -6.38
C TYR A 344 4.37 -7.51 -5.12
N ARG A 345 4.80 -6.81 -4.07
CA ARG A 345 4.90 -7.38 -2.74
C ARG A 345 3.82 -6.74 -1.90
N ALA A 346 2.87 -7.59 -1.52
CA ALA A 346 1.77 -7.20 -0.65
C ALA A 346 0.96 -5.99 -1.19
N GLY A 347 0.61 -6.05 -2.47
CA GLY A 347 -0.28 -5.11 -3.14
C GLY A 347 0.34 -3.80 -3.61
N ALA A 348 1.59 -3.49 -3.23
CA ALA A 348 2.35 -2.38 -3.78
C ALA A 348 3.36 -2.87 -4.82
N VAL A 349 3.67 -2.04 -5.81
CA VAL A 349 4.79 -2.29 -6.71
C VAL A 349 6.06 -2.32 -5.86
N PHE A 350 6.78 -3.43 -5.92
CA PHE A 350 8.01 -3.64 -5.19
C PHE A 350 9.16 -3.56 -6.21
N PRO A 351 10.04 -2.56 -6.10
CA PRO A 351 11.23 -2.51 -6.95
C PRO A 351 12.11 -3.72 -6.63
N TYR A 352 12.28 -4.61 -7.60
CA TYR A 352 12.99 -5.87 -7.43
C TYR A 352 14.30 -5.87 -8.21
N ARG A 353 15.27 -6.64 -7.72
CA ARG A 353 16.62 -6.83 -8.27
C ARG A 353 16.81 -8.28 -8.66
N LEU A 354 17.88 -8.56 -9.40
CA LEU A 354 18.35 -9.92 -9.64
C LEU A 354 18.63 -10.66 -8.32
N SER A 355 19.16 -9.98 -7.31
CA SER A 355 19.40 -10.53 -5.96
C SER A 355 18.14 -10.63 -5.07
N THR A 356 17.00 -10.04 -5.48
CA THR A 356 15.77 -10.06 -4.70
C THR A 356 15.29 -11.50 -4.54
N LYS A 357 15.11 -11.92 -3.29
CA LYS A 357 14.54 -13.23 -2.97
C LYS A 357 13.04 -13.21 -3.18
N LEU A 358 12.54 -14.18 -3.95
CA LEU A 358 11.12 -14.39 -4.10
C LEU A 358 10.53 -14.91 -2.80
N GLU A 359 9.49 -14.24 -2.34
CA GLU A 359 8.78 -14.58 -1.14
C GLU A 359 7.39 -15.09 -1.46
N ARG A 360 6.86 -15.91 -0.55
CA ARG A 360 5.52 -16.46 -0.73
C ARG A 360 4.51 -15.33 -0.70
N GLY A 361 3.68 -15.25 -1.74
CA GLY A 361 2.68 -14.20 -1.89
C GLY A 361 3.11 -13.02 -2.76
N ASP A 362 4.38 -12.98 -3.19
CA ASP A 362 4.79 -12.05 -4.25
C ASP A 362 3.98 -12.31 -5.52
N THR A 363 3.51 -11.26 -6.18
CA THR A 363 2.85 -11.37 -7.48
C THR A 363 3.82 -10.90 -8.56
N LEU A 364 4.32 -11.84 -9.36
CA LEU A 364 5.11 -11.56 -10.54
C LEU A 364 4.17 -11.28 -11.70
N VAL A 365 4.35 -10.15 -12.36
CA VAL A 365 3.74 -9.88 -13.66
C VAL A 365 4.66 -10.51 -14.70
N LEU A 366 4.25 -11.65 -15.24
CA LEU A 366 5.00 -12.34 -16.28
C LEU A 366 4.50 -11.87 -17.64
N THR A 367 5.41 -11.45 -18.51
CA THR A 367 5.11 -11.01 -19.87
C THR A 367 5.91 -11.84 -20.87
N GLY A 368 5.27 -12.32 -21.91
CA GLY A 368 5.91 -13.11 -22.96
C GLY A 368 4.89 -13.72 -23.92
N PRO A 369 5.31 -14.63 -24.81
CA PRO A 369 4.39 -15.34 -25.69
C PRO A 369 3.41 -16.21 -24.89
N GLU A 370 2.10 -16.14 -25.19
CA GLU A 370 1.02 -16.86 -24.48
C GLU A 370 1.35 -18.34 -24.18
N ARG A 371 1.93 -19.06 -25.15
CA ARG A 371 2.34 -20.47 -24.97
C ARG A 371 3.38 -20.71 -23.88
N LEU A 372 4.22 -19.72 -23.58
CA LEU A 372 5.35 -19.81 -22.64
C LEU A 372 4.99 -19.27 -21.26
N VAL A 373 4.17 -18.21 -21.21
CA VAL A 373 3.79 -17.57 -19.94
C VAL A 373 2.97 -18.52 -19.07
N GLY A 374 2.04 -19.29 -19.65
CA GLY A 374 1.24 -20.27 -18.90
C GLY A 374 2.07 -21.36 -18.18
N PRO A 375 2.97 -22.08 -18.87
CA PRO A 375 3.89 -23.03 -18.25
C PRO A 375 4.82 -22.39 -17.21
N ALA A 376 5.39 -21.22 -17.50
CA ALA A 376 6.23 -20.47 -16.56
C ALA A 376 5.45 -20.09 -15.29
N ALA A 377 4.21 -19.65 -15.46
CA ALA A 377 3.31 -19.31 -14.37
C ALA A 377 3.07 -20.51 -13.45
N LYS A 378 2.80 -21.69 -14.00
CA LYS A 378 2.60 -22.93 -13.23
C LYS A 378 3.85 -23.39 -12.51
N ALA A 379 5.03 -23.18 -13.08
CA ALA A 379 6.31 -23.53 -12.46
C ALA A 379 6.71 -22.58 -11.31
N LEU A 380 6.25 -21.34 -11.35
CA LEU A 380 6.49 -20.32 -10.33
C LEU A 380 5.45 -20.33 -9.21
N GLY A 381 4.20 -20.62 -9.56
CA GLY A 381 3.11 -20.54 -8.62
C GLY A 381 1.75 -20.71 -9.29
N LYS A 382 0.80 -19.92 -8.81
CA LYS A 382 -0.56 -19.96 -9.35
C LYS A 382 -0.79 -18.77 -10.26
N PRO A 383 -1.10 -18.97 -11.56
CA PRO A 383 -1.61 -17.90 -12.38
C PRO A 383 -2.91 -17.40 -11.75
N VAL A 384 -2.94 -16.12 -11.44
CA VAL A 384 -4.13 -15.39 -11.04
C VAL A 384 -4.60 -14.71 -12.31
N PRO A 385 -5.69 -15.16 -12.95
CA PRO A 385 -6.25 -14.42 -14.06
C PRO A 385 -6.49 -12.99 -13.60
N THR A 386 -6.21 -12.02 -14.47
CA THR A 386 -6.45 -10.59 -14.24
C THR A 386 -7.96 -10.36 -14.17
N SER A 387 -8.58 -10.80 -13.08
CA SER A 387 -9.99 -10.61 -12.82
C SER A 387 -10.15 -9.25 -12.17
N PHE A 388 -10.83 -8.36 -12.88
CA PHE A 388 -11.31 -7.11 -12.31
C PHE A 388 -12.53 -7.34 -11.39
N ALA A 389 -13.04 -8.57 -11.30
CA ALA A 389 -14.13 -8.91 -10.40
C ALA A 389 -13.62 -9.02 -8.96
N THR A 390 -14.31 -8.32 -8.06
CA THR A 390 -14.14 -8.46 -6.62
C THR A 390 -14.94 -9.66 -6.13
N ASP A 391 -14.31 -10.53 -5.35
CA ASP A 391 -14.98 -11.63 -4.67
C ASP A 391 -15.83 -11.08 -3.52
N MET A 392 -17.07 -10.69 -3.83
CA MET A 392 -17.97 -10.06 -2.87
C MET A 392 -18.46 -11.05 -1.80
N ILE A 393 -18.42 -12.35 -2.08
CA ILE A 393 -18.69 -13.38 -1.06
C ILE A 393 -17.60 -13.30 0.00
N TRP A 394 -16.33 -13.23 -0.41
CA TRP A 394 -15.20 -13.08 0.50
C TRP A 394 -15.25 -11.79 1.33
N VAL A 395 -15.52 -10.66 0.68
CA VAL A 395 -15.62 -9.36 1.36
C VAL A 395 -16.81 -9.34 2.32
N GLY A 396 -18.00 -9.69 1.85
CA GLY A 396 -19.24 -9.64 2.64
C GLY A 396 -19.20 -10.60 3.83
N LEU A 397 -18.75 -11.84 3.62
CA LEU A 397 -18.61 -12.81 4.71
C LEU A 397 -17.51 -12.40 5.69
N GLY A 398 -16.40 -11.85 5.22
CA GLY A 398 -15.32 -11.35 6.07
C GLY A 398 -15.77 -10.22 6.99
N ILE A 399 -16.50 -9.24 6.45
CA ILE A 399 -17.10 -8.13 7.22
C ILE A 399 -18.13 -8.67 8.21
N PHE A 400 -19.05 -9.54 7.78
CA PHE A 400 -20.09 -10.10 8.64
C PHE A 400 -19.50 -10.90 9.80
N LEU A 401 -18.59 -11.85 9.52
CA LEU A 401 -17.90 -12.63 10.54
C LEU A 401 -17.06 -11.73 11.46
N GLY A 402 -16.44 -10.69 10.91
CA GLY A 402 -15.72 -9.69 11.69
C GLY A 402 -16.63 -9.00 12.68
N GLY A 403 -17.79 -8.52 12.22
CA GLY A 403 -18.84 -7.98 13.07
C GLY A 403 -19.22 -8.95 14.19
N CYS A 404 -19.54 -10.20 13.86
CA CYS A 404 -19.91 -11.23 14.84
C CYS A 404 -18.82 -11.52 15.88
N ILE A 405 -17.54 -11.50 15.49
CA ILE A 405 -16.40 -11.72 16.40
C ILE A 405 -16.13 -10.48 17.27
N GLY A 406 -16.41 -9.30 16.74
CA GLY A 406 -16.19 -8.03 17.43
C GLY A 406 -17.28 -7.68 18.45
N ILE A 407 -18.52 -8.16 18.27
CA ILE A 407 -19.66 -7.90 19.17
C ILE A 407 -19.43 -8.37 20.61
N PRO A 408 -18.95 -9.60 20.89
CA PRO A 408 -18.73 -10.07 22.25
C PRO A 408 -17.88 -9.08 23.06
N ALA A 409 -18.44 -8.59 24.17
CA ALA A 409 -17.71 -7.78 25.12
C ALA A 409 -17.04 -8.68 26.16
N LEU A 410 -15.72 -8.56 26.30
CA LEU A 410 -15.00 -9.13 27.43
C LEU A 410 -15.03 -8.11 28.57
N THR A 411 -15.51 -8.48 29.75
CA THR A 411 -15.49 -7.56 30.89
C THR A 411 -14.11 -7.59 31.56
N ALA A 412 -13.45 -6.43 31.64
CA ALA A 412 -12.24 -6.26 32.43
C ALA A 412 -12.44 -5.07 33.39
N GLY A 413 -12.26 -5.30 34.70
CA GLY A 413 -12.46 -4.26 35.71
C GLY A 413 -13.90 -3.71 35.82
N GLY A 414 -14.90 -4.44 35.33
CA GLY A 414 -16.31 -4.01 35.32
C GLY A 414 -16.74 -3.24 34.07
N VAL A 415 -15.83 -2.94 33.14
CA VAL A 415 -16.13 -2.26 31.87
C VAL A 415 -16.18 -3.29 30.72
N PRO A 416 -17.22 -3.29 29.88
CA PRO A 416 -17.28 -4.15 28.70
C PRO A 416 -16.25 -3.68 27.66
N ILE A 417 -15.16 -4.44 27.51
CA ILE A 417 -14.19 -4.27 26.43
C ILE A 417 -14.68 -5.09 25.24
N SER A 418 -15.44 -4.44 24.37
CA SER A 418 -15.77 -4.96 23.04
C SER A 418 -14.81 -4.38 22.01
N LEU A 419 -14.44 -5.18 21.01
CA LEU A 419 -13.72 -4.70 19.83
C LEU A 419 -14.62 -3.91 18.87
N SER A 420 -15.91 -3.83 19.15
CA SER A 420 -16.98 -3.37 18.25
C SER A 420 -17.04 -4.18 16.96
N THR A 421 -18.12 -4.00 16.19
CA THR A 421 -18.24 -4.62 14.87
C THR A 421 -17.10 -4.16 13.95
N SER A 422 -16.64 -2.93 14.11
CA SER A 422 -15.59 -2.29 13.33
C SER A 422 -14.21 -2.88 13.62
N GLY A 423 -13.82 -3.02 14.90
CA GLY A 423 -12.54 -3.65 15.25
C GLY A 423 -12.49 -5.14 14.90
N GLY A 424 -13.62 -5.84 15.01
CA GLY A 424 -13.75 -7.20 14.48
C GLY A 424 -13.59 -7.27 12.96
N GLY A 425 -14.11 -6.28 12.23
CA GLY A 425 -13.90 -6.09 10.79
C GLY A 425 -12.43 -5.94 10.41
N LEU A 426 -11.64 -5.16 11.18
CA LEU A 426 -10.19 -5.04 10.99
C LEU A 426 -9.47 -6.39 11.17
N ILE A 427 -9.78 -7.11 12.25
CA ILE A 427 -9.17 -8.42 12.54
C ILE A 427 -9.46 -9.41 11.42
N MET A 428 -10.72 -9.50 10.99
CA MET A 428 -11.10 -10.40 9.89
C MET A 428 -10.53 -9.95 8.55
N GLY A 429 -10.37 -8.65 8.33
CA GLY A 429 -9.59 -8.10 7.22
C GLY A 429 -8.16 -8.64 7.23
N LEU A 430 -7.43 -8.52 8.36
CA LEU A 430 -6.05 -9.02 8.49
C LEU A 430 -5.96 -10.52 8.20
N VAL A 431 -6.88 -11.31 8.74
CA VAL A 431 -6.92 -12.76 8.53
C VAL A 431 -7.22 -13.09 7.07
N PHE A 432 -8.22 -12.45 6.47
CA PHE A 432 -8.63 -12.71 5.09
C PHE A 432 -7.56 -12.25 4.08
N GLY A 433 -6.91 -11.13 4.36
CA GLY A 433 -5.74 -10.64 3.61
C GLY A 433 -4.56 -11.60 3.71
N TRP A 434 -4.27 -12.11 4.91
CA TRP A 434 -3.23 -13.12 5.10
C TRP A 434 -3.54 -14.44 4.38
N ILE A 435 -4.79 -14.92 4.47
CA ILE A 435 -5.25 -16.12 3.75
C ILE A 435 -5.09 -15.91 2.24
N ARG A 436 -5.50 -14.75 1.70
CA ARG A 436 -5.28 -14.40 0.29
C ARG A 436 -3.80 -14.43 -0.06
N GLY A 437 -2.94 -13.79 0.73
CA GLY A 437 -1.49 -13.78 0.51
C GLY A 437 -0.90 -15.19 0.48
N LYS A 438 -1.47 -16.11 1.27
CA LYS A 438 -1.06 -17.52 1.32
C LYS A 438 -1.68 -18.38 0.21
N TYR A 439 -2.90 -18.05 -0.22
CA TYR A 439 -3.76 -18.76 -1.18
C TYR A 439 -4.37 -17.77 -2.19
N PRO A 440 -3.63 -17.43 -3.25
CA PRO A 440 -3.98 -16.35 -4.19
C PRO A 440 -5.11 -16.69 -5.16
N THR A 441 -5.77 -17.83 -4.98
CA THR A 441 -6.89 -18.30 -5.80
C THR A 441 -8.25 -17.82 -5.33
N TYR A 442 -8.39 -17.37 -4.08
CA TYR A 442 -9.67 -16.98 -3.47
C TYR A 442 -9.62 -15.55 -2.92
N GLY A 443 -10.76 -14.89 -2.78
CA GLY A 443 -10.83 -13.59 -2.13
C GLY A 443 -10.15 -12.48 -2.93
N ASN A 444 -10.25 -12.50 -4.26
CA ASN A 444 -9.66 -11.47 -5.09
C ASN A 444 -10.35 -10.12 -4.83
N VAL A 445 -9.57 -9.11 -4.46
CA VAL A 445 -10.02 -7.72 -4.36
C VAL A 445 -9.04 -6.87 -5.16
N PRO A 446 -9.40 -6.46 -6.40
CA PRO A 446 -8.51 -5.68 -7.24
C PRO A 446 -8.12 -4.33 -6.61
N PRO A 447 -6.98 -3.72 -7.00
CA PRO A 447 -6.52 -2.46 -6.42
C PRO A 447 -7.55 -1.32 -6.46
N GLY A 448 -8.33 -1.21 -7.54
CA GLY A 448 -9.40 -0.21 -7.65
C GLY A 448 -10.53 -0.41 -6.64
N ALA A 449 -10.93 -1.67 -6.39
CA ALA A 449 -11.93 -2.01 -5.38
C ALA A 449 -11.38 -1.81 -3.96
N GLN A 450 -10.11 -2.16 -3.72
CA GLN A 450 -9.44 -1.85 -2.45
C GLN A 450 -9.41 -0.34 -2.21
N TRP A 451 -9.04 0.46 -3.21
CA TRP A 451 -9.03 1.92 -3.10
C TRP A 451 -10.43 2.49 -2.81
N PHE A 452 -11.47 1.96 -3.48
CA PHE A 452 -12.85 2.35 -3.23
C PHE A 452 -13.27 2.03 -1.78
N MET A 453 -13.00 0.82 -1.30
CA MET A 453 -13.37 0.44 0.06
C MET A 453 -12.54 1.17 1.13
N ASP A 454 -11.23 1.31 0.91
CA ASP A 454 -10.30 1.92 1.86
C ASP A 454 -10.39 3.45 1.81
N THR A 455 -9.95 4.07 0.71
CA THR A 455 -9.82 5.53 0.61
C THR A 455 -11.17 6.22 0.52
N LEU A 456 -12.05 5.79 -0.38
CA LEU A 456 -13.38 6.42 -0.51
C LEU A 456 -14.27 6.06 0.69
N GLY A 457 -14.24 4.81 1.17
CA GLY A 457 -14.95 4.41 2.40
C GLY A 457 -14.56 5.26 3.61
N LEU A 458 -13.27 5.46 3.85
CA LEU A 458 -12.78 6.36 4.90
C LEU A 458 -13.23 7.81 4.67
N CYS A 459 -13.15 8.32 3.44
CA CYS A 459 -13.59 9.68 3.13
C CYS A 459 -15.10 9.88 3.37
N LEU A 460 -15.94 8.90 3.03
CA LEU A 460 -17.38 8.95 3.27
C LEU A 460 -17.71 8.87 4.77
N PHE A 461 -17.04 7.97 5.50
CA PHE A 461 -17.14 7.91 6.96
C PHE A 461 -16.80 9.27 7.60
N VAL A 462 -15.62 9.81 7.26
CA VAL A 462 -15.13 11.08 7.80
C VAL A 462 -16.00 12.26 7.35
N ALA A 463 -16.56 12.23 6.15
CA ALA A 463 -17.51 13.24 5.68
C ALA A 463 -18.75 13.28 6.57
N VAL A 464 -19.35 12.12 6.87
CA VAL A 464 -20.52 12.03 7.76
C VAL A 464 -20.17 12.51 9.18
N VAL A 465 -19.03 12.07 9.71
CA VAL A 465 -18.52 12.53 11.01
C VAL A 465 -18.35 14.05 11.03
N GLY A 466 -17.76 14.62 9.98
CA GLY A 466 -17.57 16.06 9.85
C GLY A 466 -18.88 16.83 9.76
N ILE A 467 -19.83 16.35 8.95
CA ILE A 467 -21.17 16.98 8.81
C ILE A 467 -21.87 17.02 10.17
N ASN A 468 -21.90 15.88 10.89
CA ASN A 468 -22.58 15.75 12.16
C ASN A 468 -21.89 16.55 13.28
N ALA A 469 -20.55 16.64 13.27
CA ALA A 469 -19.77 17.40 14.26
C ALA A 469 -19.70 18.91 13.96
N GLY A 470 -19.93 19.33 12.71
CA GLY A 470 -19.81 20.71 12.25
C GLY A 470 -20.55 21.74 13.12
N PRO A 471 -21.84 21.53 13.48
CA PRO A 471 -22.58 22.46 14.34
C PRO A 471 -21.92 22.75 15.70
N GLY A 472 -21.16 21.79 16.25
CA GLY A 472 -20.47 21.90 17.53
C GLY A 472 -18.97 22.23 17.42
N PHE A 473 -18.46 22.50 16.22
CA PHE A 473 -17.01 22.66 16.01
C PHE A 473 -16.44 23.88 16.75
N THR A 474 -17.12 25.03 16.69
CA THR A 474 -16.62 26.28 17.30
C THR A 474 -16.61 26.20 18.83
N SER A 475 -17.64 25.59 19.43
CA SER A 475 -17.70 25.35 20.87
C SER A 475 -16.71 24.25 21.30
N GLY A 476 -16.51 23.22 20.49
CA GLY A 476 -15.49 22.19 20.73
C GLY A 476 -14.07 22.79 20.73
N LEU A 477 -13.79 23.69 19.78
CA LEU A 477 -12.49 24.36 19.68
C LEU A 477 -12.24 25.32 20.85
N SER A 478 -13.25 26.07 21.28
CA SER A 478 -13.12 26.95 22.45
C SER A 478 -12.91 26.15 23.75
N THR A 479 -13.52 24.96 23.85
CA THR A 479 -13.34 24.05 24.99
C THR A 479 -11.95 23.42 24.99
N ALA A 480 -11.44 23.03 23.82
CA ALA A 480 -10.11 22.42 23.70
C ALA A 480 -8.96 23.44 23.93
N GLY A 481 -9.14 24.69 23.50
CA GLY A 481 -8.18 25.77 23.66
C GLY A 481 -6.86 25.56 22.91
N TRP A 482 -5.90 26.48 23.12
CA TRP A 482 -4.56 26.40 22.52
C TRP A 482 -3.74 25.19 23.01
N GLY A 483 -4.12 24.61 24.15
CA GLY A 483 -3.51 23.39 24.69
C GLY A 483 -3.55 22.24 23.70
N LEU A 484 -4.64 22.09 22.93
CA LEU A 484 -4.80 20.98 21.99
C LEU A 484 -3.75 21.01 20.88
N LEU A 485 -3.38 22.20 20.39
CA LEU A 485 -2.34 22.36 19.36
C LEU A 485 -0.95 22.06 19.92
N LEU A 486 -0.59 22.66 21.06
CA LEU A 486 0.70 22.42 21.71
C LEU A 486 0.89 20.95 22.08
N LEU A 487 -0.13 20.33 22.68
CA LEU A 487 -0.09 18.94 23.08
C LEU A 487 -0.17 17.99 21.88
N GLY A 488 -0.89 18.36 20.83
CA GLY A 488 -0.85 17.66 19.56
C GLY A 488 0.57 17.60 19.01
N ALA A 489 1.30 18.73 19.02
CA ALA A 489 2.70 18.75 18.61
C ALA A 489 3.58 17.84 19.46
N VAL A 490 3.43 17.89 20.79
CA VAL A 490 4.23 17.04 21.70
C VAL A 490 3.90 15.56 21.52
N ALA A 491 2.61 15.22 21.40
CA ALA A 491 2.14 13.85 21.15
C ALA A 491 2.57 13.32 19.78
N THR A 492 2.87 14.18 18.81
CA THR A 492 3.51 13.77 17.54
C THR A 492 5.02 13.60 17.71
N VAL A 493 5.72 14.56 18.31
CA VAL A 493 7.19 14.61 18.30
C VAL A 493 7.81 13.62 19.27
N VAL A 494 7.27 13.48 20.49
CA VAL A 494 7.86 12.64 21.53
C VAL A 494 7.95 11.16 21.11
N PRO A 495 6.89 10.53 20.56
CA PRO A 495 6.97 9.14 20.12
C PRO A 495 8.02 8.91 19.04
N LEU A 496 8.18 9.85 18.10
CA LEU A 496 9.20 9.78 17.06
C LEU A 496 10.60 9.90 17.62
N LEU A 497 10.82 10.81 18.59
CA LEU A 497 12.12 10.96 19.25
C LEU A 497 12.47 9.70 20.05
N VAL A 498 11.52 9.14 20.80
CA VAL A 498 11.74 7.90 21.56
C VAL A 498 12.01 6.72 20.61
N GLY A 499 11.19 6.57 19.56
CA GLY A 499 11.41 5.55 18.52
C GLY A 499 12.76 5.71 17.82
N PHE A 500 13.17 6.95 17.54
CA PHE A 500 14.47 7.25 16.97
C PHE A 500 15.61 6.85 17.91
N LEU A 501 15.54 7.23 19.19
CA LEU A 501 16.56 6.89 20.18
C LEU A 501 16.71 5.38 20.36
N VAL A 502 15.59 4.66 20.45
CA VAL A 502 15.59 3.19 20.54
C VAL A 502 16.12 2.57 19.25
N GLY A 503 15.64 3.02 18.08
CA GLY A 503 16.04 2.49 16.78
C GLY A 503 17.51 2.71 16.46
N HIS A 504 18.04 3.89 16.81
CA HIS A 504 19.41 4.29 16.53
C HIS A 504 20.40 3.69 17.53
N HIS A 505 20.15 3.85 18.84
CA HIS A 505 21.14 3.47 19.87
C HIS A 505 21.01 2.03 20.34
N VAL A 506 19.79 1.49 20.41
CA VAL A 506 19.55 0.11 20.91
C VAL A 506 19.55 -0.88 19.74
N GLN A 507 18.71 -0.62 18.73
CA GLN A 507 18.52 -1.55 17.61
C GLN A 507 19.54 -1.37 16.48
N LYS A 508 20.27 -0.26 16.46
CA LYS A 508 21.29 0.07 15.45
C LYS A 508 20.79 -0.06 14.02
N ILE A 509 19.53 0.30 13.78
CA ILE A 509 18.93 0.30 12.44
C ILE A 509 19.64 1.38 11.60
N ARG A 510 19.97 1.05 10.34
CA ARG A 510 20.59 2.01 9.41
C ARG A 510 19.73 3.25 9.24
N PHE A 511 20.36 4.43 9.26
CA PHE A 511 19.66 5.70 9.41
C PHE A 511 18.58 5.97 8.33
N PRO A 512 18.83 5.75 7.02
CA PRO A 512 17.78 5.89 6.01
C PRO A 512 16.57 4.97 6.25
N ILE A 513 16.83 3.71 6.62
CA ILE A 513 15.78 2.72 6.93
C ILE A 513 15.01 3.14 8.17
N LEU A 514 15.70 3.65 9.20
CA LEU A 514 15.07 4.10 10.44
C LEU A 514 14.11 5.28 10.21
N MET A 515 14.45 6.24 9.35
CA MET A 515 13.51 7.32 8.99
C MET A 515 12.22 6.76 8.39
N GLY A 516 12.33 5.74 7.54
CA GLY A 516 11.17 5.02 7.00
C GLY A 516 10.40 4.25 8.07
N VAL A 517 11.09 3.58 8.99
CA VAL A 517 10.47 2.86 10.12
C VAL A 517 9.63 3.77 11.00
N LEU A 518 10.14 4.97 11.32
CA LEU A 518 9.43 5.96 12.14
C LEU A 518 8.22 6.53 11.41
N ALA A 519 8.36 6.86 10.11
CA ALA A 519 7.24 7.32 9.29
C ALA A 519 6.13 6.26 9.19
N GLY A 520 6.52 4.98 9.06
CA GLY A 520 5.59 3.86 9.04
C GLY A 520 4.92 3.64 10.40
N GLY A 521 5.68 3.65 11.50
CA GLY A 521 5.15 3.46 12.85
C GLY A 521 4.11 4.52 13.24
N GLN A 522 4.25 5.75 12.73
CA GLN A 522 3.25 6.81 12.89
C GLN A 522 2.22 6.87 11.75
N THR A 523 2.21 5.89 10.85
CA THR A 523 1.22 5.76 9.77
C THR A 523 1.11 6.95 8.82
N THR A 524 2.20 7.70 8.60
CA THR A 524 2.16 8.93 7.79
C THR A 524 2.86 8.78 6.43
N THR A 525 2.04 8.75 5.38
CA THR A 525 2.49 8.71 3.98
C THR A 525 3.20 10.00 3.55
N ALA A 526 2.81 11.14 4.11
CA ALA A 526 3.44 12.43 3.82
C ALA A 526 4.88 12.48 4.32
N ALA A 527 5.16 11.91 5.50
CA ALA A 527 6.51 11.93 6.05
C ALA A 527 7.45 11.01 5.26
N ILE A 528 7.02 9.81 4.85
CA ILE A 528 7.85 8.96 3.98
C ILE A 528 8.10 9.62 2.63
N GLY A 529 7.10 10.31 2.05
CA GLY A 529 7.29 11.10 0.83
C GLY A 529 8.35 12.19 0.99
N ALA A 530 8.28 12.98 2.06
CA ALA A 530 9.28 14.01 2.35
C ALA A 530 10.68 13.44 2.64
N VAL A 531 10.75 12.30 3.32
CA VAL A 531 12.00 11.56 3.57
C VAL A 531 12.62 11.08 2.26
N ASN A 532 11.83 10.51 1.36
CA ASN A 532 12.30 10.04 0.05
C ASN A 532 12.75 11.18 -0.86
N GLU A 533 12.06 12.31 -0.85
CA GLU A 533 12.47 13.51 -1.59
C GLU A 533 13.79 14.06 -1.06
N THR A 534 13.97 14.08 0.26
CA THR A 534 15.21 14.57 0.89
C THR A 534 16.37 13.60 0.72
N SER A 535 16.09 12.29 0.75
CA SER A 535 17.09 11.24 0.51
C SER A 535 17.44 11.08 -0.97
N LYS A 536 16.63 11.63 -1.89
CA LYS A 536 16.70 11.37 -3.34
C LYS A 536 16.75 9.87 -3.65
N SER A 537 16.04 9.06 -2.87
CA SER A 537 16.14 7.60 -2.94
C SER A 537 14.91 6.94 -2.35
N GLN A 538 14.51 5.79 -2.90
CA GLN A 538 13.43 4.94 -2.35
C GLN A 538 13.89 4.00 -1.24
N ILE A 539 15.18 4.01 -0.88
CA ILE A 539 15.73 3.17 0.20
C ILE A 539 14.97 3.31 1.54
N PRO A 540 14.57 4.51 2.01
CA PRO A 540 13.80 4.63 3.24
C PRO A 540 12.48 3.85 3.21
N THR A 541 11.84 3.70 2.04
CA THR A 541 10.59 2.93 1.86
C THR A 541 10.73 1.47 2.29
N LEU A 542 11.94 0.89 2.23
CA LEU A 542 12.20 -0.48 2.69
C LEU A 542 11.91 -0.65 4.20
N GLY A 543 12.08 0.41 4.99
CA GLY A 543 11.77 0.41 6.42
C GLY A 543 10.31 0.77 6.74
N TYR A 544 9.55 1.28 5.79
CA TYR A 544 8.21 1.83 6.02
C TYR A 544 7.12 0.75 6.14
N THR A 545 7.15 -0.24 5.25
CA THR A 545 6.00 -1.14 5.01
C THR A 545 5.57 -1.97 6.23
N ILE A 546 6.51 -2.56 6.98
CA ILE A 546 6.19 -3.39 8.15
C ILE A 546 5.68 -2.51 9.31
N PRO A 547 6.40 -1.46 9.74
CA PRO A 547 5.91 -0.51 10.74
C PRO A 547 4.58 0.13 10.38
N TYR A 548 4.35 0.43 9.09
CA TYR A 548 3.07 0.95 8.62
C TYR A 548 1.91 -0.03 8.86
N ALA A 549 2.11 -1.31 8.59
CA ALA A 549 1.10 -2.33 8.89
C ALA A 549 0.84 -2.46 10.40
N VAL A 550 1.90 -2.49 11.21
CA VAL A 550 1.80 -2.60 12.68
C VAL A 550 1.14 -1.36 13.29
N GLY A 551 1.58 -0.17 12.90
CA GLY A 551 1.02 1.10 13.35
C GLY A 551 -0.45 1.22 12.97
N ASN A 552 -0.83 0.77 11.76
CA ASN A 552 -2.23 0.77 11.36
C ASN A 552 -3.12 -0.07 12.27
N VAL A 553 -2.65 -1.23 12.70
CA VAL A 553 -3.41 -2.08 13.61
C VAL A 553 -3.43 -1.52 15.02
N LEU A 554 -2.25 -1.23 15.59
CA LEU A 554 -2.14 -0.82 17.00
C LEU A 554 -2.79 0.53 17.27
N LEU A 555 -2.52 1.55 16.46
CA LEU A 555 -3.07 2.88 16.69
C LEU A 555 -4.60 2.90 16.51
N THR A 556 -5.14 2.05 15.63
CA THR A 556 -6.59 1.89 15.46
C THR A 556 -7.22 1.31 16.73
N VAL A 557 -6.65 0.24 17.28
CA VAL A 557 -7.10 -0.35 18.54
C VAL A 557 -6.94 0.63 19.71
N TRP A 558 -5.89 1.47 19.68
CA TRP A 558 -5.66 2.47 20.71
C TRP A 558 -6.77 3.51 20.80
N GLY A 559 -7.56 3.71 19.72
CA GLY A 559 -8.78 4.52 19.76
C GLY A 559 -9.77 4.07 20.84
N ALA A 560 -9.99 2.76 20.98
CA ALA A 560 -10.83 2.23 22.06
C ALA A 560 -10.12 2.29 23.42
N VAL A 561 -8.81 1.95 23.45
CA VAL A 561 -8.04 1.92 24.70
C VAL A 561 -7.98 3.30 25.35
N ILE A 562 -7.72 4.37 24.60
CA ILE A 562 -7.65 5.72 25.17
C ILE A 562 -9.02 6.18 25.69
N VAL A 563 -10.12 5.79 25.05
CA VAL A 563 -11.48 6.07 25.55
C VAL A 563 -11.70 5.39 26.90
N LEU A 564 -11.37 4.11 27.02
CA LEU A 564 -11.49 3.34 28.25
C LEU A 564 -10.58 3.84 29.38
N LEU A 565 -9.43 4.40 29.04
CA LEU A 565 -8.48 4.96 30.02
C LEU A 565 -8.84 6.38 30.51
N ASN A 566 -9.76 7.07 29.83
CA ASN A 566 -10.19 8.44 30.15
C ASN A 566 -11.67 8.50 30.60
N HIS A 567 -12.32 7.34 30.78
CA HIS A 567 -13.61 7.18 31.44
C HIS A 567 -13.39 6.71 32.87
#